data_AF-A0A7C6E4D1-F1
#
_entry.id   AF-A0A7C6E4D1-F1
#
_cell.length_a   1.000
_cell.length_b   1.000
_cell.length_c   1.000
_cell.angle_alpha   90.00
_cell.angle_beta   90.00
_cell.angle_gamma   90.00
#
_symmetry.space_group_name_H-M   'P 1'
#
loop_
_entity.id
_entity.type
_entity.pdbx_description
1 polymer ?
#
loop_
_entity_poly.entity_id
_entity_poly.type
_entity_poly.pdbx_seq_one_letter_code
_entity_poly.pdbx_strand_id
1 'polypeptide(L)'
;MNQPELPESVTFCGRRFSRSELELMRQIAAEFAGLGRTEIARTLYELLEWERPSGGLKNHEWRQPLERLEERGWLRLPEVRPLGPRVPRRVRLSAASAE
;
A
#
# COMPACT_ATOMS: atom_id res chain seq x y z
N MET A 1 7.10 4.64 21.27
CA MET A 1 6.59 3.87 20.12
C MET A 1 7.42 2.59 20.06
N ASN A 2 6.92 1.50 20.64
CA ASN A 2 7.62 0.22 20.62
C ASN A 2 7.12 -0.57 19.41
N GLN A 3 7.88 -0.57 18.32
CA GLN A 3 7.67 -1.57 17.28
C GLN A 3 8.19 -2.91 17.84
N PRO A 4 7.38 -3.97 17.83
CA PRO A 4 7.83 -5.28 18.25
C PRO A 4 8.94 -5.76 17.32
N GLU A 5 9.84 -6.53 17.89
CA GLU A 5 10.91 -7.23 17.17
C GLU A 5 10.34 -8.11 16.05
N LEU A 6 10.91 -7.97 14.85
CA LEU A 6 10.46 -8.69 13.66
C LEU A 6 10.90 -10.17 13.76
N PRO A 7 10.01 -11.13 13.44
CA PRO A 7 10.36 -12.55 13.44
C PRO A 7 11.40 -12.87 12.36
N GLU A 8 12.12 -13.98 12.53
CA GLU A 8 13.11 -14.45 11.54
C GLU A 8 12.47 -14.76 10.18
N SER A 9 11.25 -15.29 10.20
CA SER A 9 10.40 -15.39 9.03
C SER A 9 8.92 -15.37 9.39
N VAL A 10 8.08 -14.88 8.49
CA VAL A 10 6.63 -14.95 8.60
C VAL A 10 6.01 -15.39 7.29
N THR A 11 5.01 -16.27 7.36
CA THR A 11 4.20 -16.60 6.19
C THR A 11 2.96 -15.71 6.16
N PHE A 12 2.81 -14.93 5.09
CA PHE A 12 1.70 -14.02 4.86
C PHE A 12 1.12 -14.20 3.46
N CYS A 13 -0.21 -14.31 3.35
CA CYS A 13 -0.92 -14.55 2.08
C CYS A 13 -0.35 -15.73 1.25
N GLY A 14 0.13 -16.79 1.93
CA GLY A 14 0.72 -17.96 1.28
C GLY A 14 2.18 -17.79 0.84
N ARG A 15 2.80 -16.62 1.06
CA ARG A 15 4.22 -16.36 0.79
C ARG A 15 5.00 -16.23 2.10
N ARG A 16 6.21 -16.79 2.16
CA ARG A 16 7.12 -16.61 3.30
C ARG A 16 7.99 -15.37 3.08
N PHE A 17 8.05 -14.51 4.08
CA PHE A 17 8.92 -13.34 4.18
C PHE A 17 9.97 -13.58 5.23
N SER A 18 11.20 -13.24 4.89
CA SER A 18 12.36 -13.28 5.79
C SER A 18 12.43 -11.98 6.59
N ARG A 19 13.18 -11.98 7.70
CA ARG A 19 13.41 -10.78 8.50
C ARG A 19 13.87 -9.58 7.67
N SER A 20 14.79 -9.80 6.73
CA SER A 20 15.30 -8.74 5.84
C SER A 20 14.22 -8.15 4.93
N GLU A 21 13.29 -8.97 4.44
CA GLU A 21 12.14 -8.48 3.66
C GLU A 21 11.21 -7.65 4.55
N LEU A 22 10.96 -8.08 5.79
CA LEU A 22 10.15 -7.31 6.75
C LEU A 22 10.80 -5.98 7.13
N GLU A 23 12.13 -5.96 7.30
CA GLU A 23 12.90 -4.72 7.53
C GLU A 23 12.77 -3.77 6.34
N LEU A 24 12.89 -4.30 5.12
CA LEU A 24 12.71 -3.53 3.88
C LEU A 24 11.29 -2.93 3.80
N MET A 25 10.27 -3.74 4.13
CA MET A 25 8.88 -3.27 4.18
C MET A 25 8.70 -2.10 5.16
N ARG A 26 9.31 -2.22 6.34
CA ARG A 26 9.27 -1.17 7.37
C ARG A 26 9.96 0.10 6.89
N GLN A 27 11.13 -0.03 6.26
CA GLN A 27 11.90 1.11 5.75
C GLN A 27 11.14 1.86 4.65
N ILE A 28 10.58 1.13 3.67
CA ILE A 28 9.79 1.72 2.58
C ILE A 28 8.52 2.37 3.14
N ALA A 29 7.82 1.72 4.08
CA ALA A 29 6.63 2.31 4.70
C ALA A 29 6.94 3.64 5.41
N ALA A 30 8.12 3.76 6.02
CA ALA A 30 8.58 4.99 6.66
C ALA A 30 9.04 6.06 5.64
N GLU A 31 9.84 5.68 4.66
CA GLU A 31 10.40 6.57 3.63
C GLU A 31 9.30 7.18 2.75
N PHE A 32 8.32 6.35 2.37
CA PHE A 32 7.22 6.73 1.49
C PHE A 32 5.92 7.05 2.25
N ALA A 33 5.98 7.27 3.57
CA ALA A 33 4.82 7.64 4.39
C ALA A 33 4.04 8.86 3.84
N GLY A 34 4.71 9.73 3.07
CA GLY A 34 4.09 10.89 2.42
C GLY A 34 3.23 10.59 1.17
N LEU A 35 3.41 9.43 0.51
CA LEU A 35 2.72 9.06 -0.73
C LEU A 35 1.32 8.46 -0.50
N GLY A 36 1.09 7.92 0.69
CA GLY A 36 -0.15 7.25 1.08
C GLY A 36 -0.11 5.73 0.91
N ARG A 37 -1.05 5.05 1.58
CA ARG A 37 -1.10 3.59 1.72
C ARG A 37 -1.09 2.82 0.37
N THR A 38 -1.77 3.33 -0.66
CA THR A 38 -1.85 2.67 -1.98
C THR A 38 -0.51 2.61 -2.69
N GLU A 39 0.22 3.74 -2.73
CA GLU A 39 1.50 3.79 -3.45
C GLU A 39 2.58 3.01 -2.72
N ILE A 40 2.63 3.09 -1.38
CA ILE A 40 3.52 2.23 -0.59
C ILE A 40 3.24 0.76 -0.89
N ALA A 41 1.97 0.34 -0.92
CA ALA A 41 1.61 -1.04 -1.22
C ALA A 41 2.12 -1.47 -2.59
N ARG A 42 1.97 -0.61 -3.61
CA ARG A 42 2.42 -0.87 -4.97
C ARG A 42 3.93 -1.00 -5.05
N THR A 43 4.67 -0.06 -4.46
CA THR A 43 6.14 -0.10 -4.39
C THR A 43 6.64 -1.37 -3.70
N LEU A 44 6.03 -1.76 -2.59
CA LEU A 44 6.36 -3.00 -1.90
C LEU A 44 6.09 -4.24 -2.75
N TYR A 45 4.99 -4.25 -3.50
CA TYR A 45 4.63 -5.35 -4.39
C TYR A 45 5.64 -5.52 -5.53
N GLU A 46 6.05 -4.41 -6.14
CA GLU A 46 7.04 -4.39 -7.22
C GLU A 46 8.42 -4.82 -6.70
N LEU A 47 8.85 -4.32 -5.54
CA LEU A 47 10.17 -4.62 -4.97
C LEU A 47 10.27 -6.03 -4.40
N LEU A 48 9.21 -6.52 -3.77
CA LEU A 48 9.19 -7.88 -3.23
C LEU A 48 8.74 -8.88 -4.28
N GLU A 49 8.36 -8.46 -5.49
CA GLU A 49 7.68 -9.33 -6.47
C GLU A 49 6.49 -10.06 -5.82
N TRP A 50 5.78 -9.39 -4.90
CA TRP A 50 4.70 -10.01 -4.11
C TRP A 50 3.44 -10.23 -4.96
N GLU A 51 3.55 -10.49 -6.26
CA GLU A 51 2.41 -10.65 -7.16
C GLU A 51 1.77 -12.03 -7.07
N ARG A 52 0.43 -12.07 -7.18
CA ARG A 52 -0.26 -13.31 -7.53
C ARG A 52 0.09 -13.63 -8.99
N PRO A 53 0.52 -14.86 -9.35
CA PRO A 53 0.87 -15.24 -10.73
C PRO A 53 -0.31 -15.19 -11.74
N SER A 54 -1.44 -14.61 -11.37
CA SER A 54 -2.67 -14.50 -12.16
C SER A 54 -3.08 -13.04 -12.20
N GLY A 55 -2.48 -12.30 -13.13
CA GLY A 55 -2.52 -10.84 -13.23
C GLY A 55 -3.91 -10.22 -13.15
N GLY A 56 -4.21 -9.61 -12.01
CA GLY A 56 -5.45 -8.87 -11.80
C GLY A 56 -5.39 -8.01 -10.56
N LEU A 57 -4.98 -6.75 -10.71
CA LEU A 57 -5.06 -5.72 -9.67
C LEU A 57 -6.52 -5.39 -9.36
N LYS A 58 -7.19 -6.19 -8.50
CA LYS A 58 -8.27 -5.64 -7.69
C LYS A 58 -7.61 -4.79 -6.62
N ASN A 59 -7.68 -3.47 -6.82
CA ASN A 59 -7.15 -2.38 -5.98
C ASN A 59 -7.54 -2.41 -4.48
N HIS A 60 -8.11 -3.50 -3.97
CA HIS A 60 -8.57 -3.66 -2.58
C HIS A 60 -7.92 -4.81 -1.82
N GLU A 61 -7.24 -5.77 -2.46
CA GLU A 61 -6.72 -6.96 -1.76
C GLU A 61 -5.39 -6.71 -1.01
N TRP A 62 -4.73 -5.58 -1.25
CA TRP A 62 -3.47 -5.21 -0.58
C TRP A 62 -3.68 -4.47 0.75
N ARG A 63 -4.89 -3.99 1.05
CA ARG A 63 -5.20 -3.35 2.34
C ARG A 63 -5.13 -4.34 3.49
N GLN A 64 -5.82 -5.47 3.37
CA GLN A 64 -5.90 -6.47 4.44
C GLN A 64 -4.53 -7.05 4.87
N PRO A 65 -3.58 -7.31 3.96
CA PRO A 65 -2.24 -7.74 4.36
C PRO A 65 -1.46 -6.67 5.10
N LEU A 66 -1.47 -5.43 4.60
CA LEU A 66 -0.75 -4.32 5.21
C LEU A 66 -1.35 -3.93 6.57
N GLU A 67 -2.68 -3.91 6.67
CA GLU A 67 -3.38 -3.65 7.92
C GLU A 67 -3.04 -4.71 8.97
N ARG A 68 -3.04 -5.99 8.60
CA ARG A 68 -2.64 -7.06 9.53
C ARG A 68 -1.19 -6.96 10.00
N LEU A 69 -0.28 -6.44 9.17
CA LEU A 69 1.11 -6.18 9.57
C LEU A 69 1.22 -4.97 10.49
N GLU A 70 0.38 -3.95 10.28
CA GLU A 70 0.26 -2.79 11.16
C GLU A 70 -0.37 -3.15 12.51
N GLU A 71 -1.44 -3.96 12.52
CA GLU A 71 -2.08 -4.47 13.74
C GLU A 71 -1.12 -5.29 14.60
N ARG A 72 -0.15 -5.97 13.97
CA ARG A 72 0.94 -6.68 14.64
C ARG A 72 2.04 -5.74 15.15
N GLY A 73 2.01 -4.46 14.78
CA GLY A 73 3.00 -3.45 15.10
C GLY A 73 4.28 -3.51 14.26
N TRP A 74 4.40 -4.47 13.34
CA TRP A 74 5.62 -4.72 12.57
C TRP A 74 5.95 -3.59 11.59
N LEU A 75 4.92 -2.94 11.05
CA LEU A 75 5.08 -1.76 10.21
C LEU A 75 4.10 -0.67 10.63
N ARG A 76 4.41 0.57 10.27
CA ARG A 76 3.51 1.69 10.49
C ARG A 76 3.11 2.23 9.13
N LEU A 77 1.84 2.03 8.78
CA LEU A 77 1.30 2.65 7.58
C LEU A 77 1.01 4.12 7.87
N PRO A 78 1.17 5.01 6.88
CA PRO A 78 0.66 6.35 7.01
C PRO A 78 -0.86 6.29 7.15
N GLU A 79 -1.40 7.27 7.89
CA GLU A 79 -2.83 7.45 8.00
C GLU A 79 -3.43 7.56 6.59
N VAL A 80 -4.58 6.92 6.37
CA VAL A 80 -5.32 7.11 5.13
C VAL A 80 -5.67 8.59 5.08
N ARG A 81 -4.92 9.39 4.32
CA ARG A 81 -5.34 10.76 4.06
C ARG A 81 -6.74 10.66 3.48
N PRO A 82 -7.77 11.21 4.15
CA PRO A 82 -9.04 11.39 3.46
C PRO A 82 -8.69 12.30 2.29
N LEU A 83 -8.80 11.77 1.06
CA LEU A 83 -8.89 12.63 -0.11
C LEU A 83 -9.99 13.61 0.26
N GLY A 84 -9.62 14.89 0.43
CA GLY A 84 -10.58 15.94 0.74
C GLY A 84 -11.79 15.82 -0.19
N PRO A 85 -12.97 16.33 0.24
CA PRO A 85 -14.24 16.07 -0.44
C PRO A 85 -14.05 16.16 -1.94
N ARG A 86 -14.32 15.03 -2.63
CA ARG A 86 -14.29 14.97 -4.09
C ARG A 86 -15.34 15.95 -4.58
N VAL A 87 -14.95 17.22 -4.75
CA VAL A 87 -15.77 18.16 -5.49
C VAL A 87 -15.93 17.55 -6.88
N PRO A 88 -17.15 17.30 -7.36
CA PRO A 88 -17.33 16.90 -8.73
C PRO A 88 -16.67 17.99 -9.56
N ARG A 89 -15.58 17.66 -10.27
CA ARG A 89 -15.05 18.51 -11.32
C ARG A 89 -16.22 18.68 -12.29
N ARG A 90 -16.92 19.82 -12.24
CA ARG A 90 -17.79 20.25 -13.33
C ARG A 90 -16.86 20.46 -14.51
N VAL A 91 -16.67 19.39 -15.29
CA VAL A 91 -16.20 19.50 -16.65
C VAL A 91 -17.23 20.38 -17.33
N ARG A 92 -16.89 21.65 -17.56
CA ARG A 92 -17.61 22.41 -18.57
C ARG A 92 -17.29 21.71 -19.87
N LEU A 93 -18.24 20.93 -20.37
CA LEU A 93 -18.27 20.58 -21.78
C LEU A 93 -18.46 21.91 -22.51
N SER A 94 -17.37 22.49 -22.97
CA SER A 94 -17.44 23.56 -23.95
C SER A 94 -18.03 22.94 -25.22
N ALA A 95 -19.27 23.29 -25.53
CA ALA A 95 -19.85 23.04 -26.83
C ALA A 95 -19.04 23.85 -27.85
N ALA A 96 -18.08 23.20 -28.50
CA ALA A 96 -17.45 23.76 -29.67
C ALA A 96 -18.44 23.63 -30.83
N SER A 97 -19.00 24.79 -31.17
CA SER A 97 -19.59 25.24 -32.43
C SER A 97 -19.90 24.18 -33.49
N ALA A 98 -21.18 24.11 -33.83
CA ALA A 98 -21.58 23.99 -35.22
C ALA A 98 -20.98 25.16 -36.00
N GLU A 99 -20.39 24.87 -37.16
CA GLU A 99 -20.63 25.48 -38.48
C GLU A 99 -19.79 24.77 -39.53
#